data_AF-A0A929ZVJ8-F1
#
_entry.id   AF-A0A929ZVJ8-F1
#
_cell.length_a   1.000
_cell.length_b   1.000
_cell.length_c   1.000
_cell.angle_alpha   90.00
_cell.angle_beta   90.00
_cell.angle_gamma   90.00
#
_symmetry.space_group_name_H-M   'P 1'
#
loop_
_entity.id
_entity.type
_entity.pdbx_description
1 polymer ?
#
loop_
_entity_poly.entity_id
_entity_poly.type
_entity_poly.pdbx_seq_one_letter_code
_entity_poly.pdbx_strand_id
1 'polypeptide(L)'
;MENKKNHLRNIFSILLISFSVGLYAQDNFSFKRNILDKTAISLDYNYIGRNTLAVGIDYNAGRQDKSITIGAFGRYFRGKDSKDHFIPELKVGYYDGGGYAGLVVSTKHFSPIVGFSFLKFMNVYGGYSIPFDSEKNLKGFSIGVSINIGLTQISKYYDKFTFKLM
;
A
#
# COMPACT_ATOMS: atom_id res chain seq x y z
N MET A 1 -1.73 -26.24 -11.48
CA MET A 1 -2.05 -24.89 -10.91
C MET A 1 -1.18 -24.51 -9.72
N GLU A 2 -0.61 -25.47 -8.97
CA GLU A 2 0.23 -25.24 -7.78
C GLU A 2 1.55 -24.50 -8.08
N ASN A 3 2.12 -24.73 -9.27
CA ASN A 3 3.43 -24.18 -9.65
C ASN A 3 3.45 -22.65 -9.81
N LYS A 4 2.37 -22.03 -10.32
CA LYS A 4 2.27 -20.57 -10.49
C LYS A 4 2.15 -19.81 -9.16
N LYS A 5 1.44 -20.39 -8.18
CA LYS A 5 1.23 -19.79 -6.86
C LYS A 5 2.52 -19.79 -6.04
N ASN A 6 3.29 -20.88 -6.14
CA ASN A 6 4.63 -20.97 -5.54
C ASN A 6 5.62 -19.99 -6.20
N HIS A 7 5.53 -19.81 -7.52
CA HIS A 7 6.38 -18.87 -8.23
C HIS A 7 6.14 -17.41 -7.84
N LEU A 8 4.87 -16.98 -7.74
CA LEU A 8 4.51 -15.63 -7.27
C LEU A 8 4.93 -15.37 -5.81
N ARG A 9 4.77 -16.37 -4.93
CA ARG A 9 5.24 -16.30 -3.54
C ARG A 9 6.76 -16.13 -3.49
N ASN A 10 7.50 -16.86 -4.32
CA ASN A 10 8.96 -16.73 -4.40
C ASN A 10 9.39 -15.35 -4.92
N ILE A 11 8.73 -14.80 -5.95
CA ILE A 11 9.03 -13.45 -6.46
C ILE A 11 8.78 -12.40 -5.38
N PHE A 12 7.67 -12.49 -4.65
CA PHE A 12 7.36 -11.58 -3.55
C PHE A 12 8.41 -11.67 -2.43
N SER A 13 8.78 -12.89 -2.02
CA SER A 13 9.83 -13.09 -1.01
C SER A 13 11.17 -12.53 -1.47
N ILE A 14 11.54 -12.73 -2.74
CA ILE A 14 12.77 -12.16 -3.31
C ILE A 14 12.72 -10.63 -3.28
N LEU A 15 11.61 -10.01 -3.69
CA LEU A 15 11.48 -8.56 -3.70
C LEU A 15 11.56 -7.96 -2.28
N LEU A 16 10.91 -8.62 -1.31
CA LEU A 16 10.90 -8.22 0.09
C LEU A 16 12.28 -8.36 0.74
N ILE A 17 12.98 -9.46 0.44
CA ILE A 17 14.35 -9.70 0.91
C ILE A 17 15.31 -8.70 0.25
N SER A 18 15.25 -8.49 -1.06
CA SER A 18 16.08 -7.51 -1.76
C SER A 18 15.86 -6.09 -1.25
N PHE A 19 14.61 -5.71 -0.94
CA PHE A 19 14.30 -4.43 -0.31
C PHE A 19 14.89 -4.34 1.10
N SER A 20 14.74 -5.39 1.91
CA SER A 20 15.25 -5.44 3.29
C SER A 20 16.78 -5.42 3.35
N VAL A 21 17.46 -6.16 2.46
CA VAL A 21 18.92 -6.19 2.34
C VAL A 21 19.44 -4.84 1.83
N GLY A 22 18.74 -4.21 0.87
CA GLY A 22 19.07 -2.86 0.41
C GLY A 22 18.98 -1.81 1.52
N LEU A 23 18.01 -1.94 2.43
CA LEU A 23 17.87 -1.09 3.61
C LEU A 23 18.92 -1.38 4.69
N TYR A 24 19.33 -2.64 4.85
CA TYR A 24 20.27 -3.07 5.89
C TYR A 24 21.74 -2.79 5.52
N ALA A 25 22.13 -2.95 4.24
CA ALA A 25 23.51 -2.85 3.78
C ALA A 25 24.05 -1.40 3.65
N GLN A 26 23.29 -0.37 4.01
CA GLN A 26 23.73 1.02 3.91
C GLN A 26 23.89 1.70 5.29
N ASP A 27 25.14 1.78 5.74
CA ASP A 27 25.58 2.27 7.06
C ASP A 27 25.55 3.79 7.27
N ASN A 28 24.87 4.56 6.42
CA ASN A 28 24.82 6.03 6.57
C ASN A 28 23.57 6.50 7.35
N PHE A 29 23.78 7.02 8.57
CA PHE A 29 22.74 7.59 9.44
C PHE A 29 21.88 8.69 8.77
N SER A 30 22.48 9.49 7.88
CA SER A 30 21.78 10.52 7.10
C SER A 30 20.77 9.94 6.09
N PHE A 31 21.08 8.79 5.49
CA PHE A 31 20.19 8.09 4.56
C PHE A 31 19.00 7.47 5.30
N LYS A 32 19.24 6.86 6.47
CA LYS A 32 18.18 6.31 7.33
C LYS A 32 17.17 7.40 7.73
N ARG A 33 17.65 8.59 8.10
CA ARG A 33 16.77 9.73 8.43
C ARG A 33 15.94 10.20 7.22
N ASN A 34 16.55 10.32 6.05
CA ASN A 34 15.85 10.75 4.83
C ASN A 34 14.78 9.74 4.38
N ILE A 35 15.03 8.44 4.53
CA ILE A 35 14.03 7.40 4.29
C ILE A 35 12.90 7.48 5.33
N LEU A 36 13.25 7.55 6.62
CA LEU A 36 12.26 7.61 7.70
C LEU A 36 11.36 8.85 7.59
N ASP A 37 11.93 9.99 7.22
CA ASP A 37 11.18 11.24 7.01
C ASP A 37 10.13 11.09 5.91
N LYS A 38 10.39 10.24 4.91
CA LYS A 38 9.49 9.97 3.78
C LYS A 38 8.62 8.72 3.97
N THR A 39 8.64 8.11 5.14
CA THR A 39 7.89 6.88 5.44
C THR A 39 6.76 7.15 6.42
N ALA A 40 5.62 6.51 6.21
CA ALA A 40 4.48 6.52 7.11
C ALA A 40 4.04 5.09 7.49
N ILE A 41 3.55 4.94 8.72
CA ILE A 41 2.71 3.79 9.08
C ILE A 41 1.32 4.05 8.55
N SER A 42 0.74 3.07 7.89
CA SER A 42 -0.53 3.19 7.21
C SER A 42 -1.51 2.16 7.73
N LEU A 43 -2.69 2.62 8.14
CA LEU A 43 -3.84 1.82 8.53
C LEU A 43 -4.91 1.95 7.45
N ASP A 44 -5.29 0.84 6.84
CA ASP A 44 -6.18 0.78 5.68
C ASP A 44 -7.38 -0.10 6.00
N TYR A 45 -8.58 0.48 5.95
CA TYR A 45 -9.83 -0.26 6.06
C TYR A 45 -10.54 -0.19 4.72
N ASN A 46 -11.02 -1.32 4.22
CA ASN A 46 -11.83 -1.33 3.02
C ASN A 46 -12.86 -2.47 2.99
N TYR A 47 -13.92 -2.23 2.24
CA TYR A 47 -14.93 -3.23 1.93
C TYR A 47 -14.68 -3.75 0.52
N ILE A 48 -14.35 -5.04 0.37
CA ILE A 48 -14.16 -5.73 -0.91
C ILE A 48 -15.00 -7.01 -0.94
N GLY A 49 -16.32 -6.84 -1.04
CA GLY A 49 -17.29 -7.92 -0.79
C GLY A 49 -17.31 -8.43 0.66
N ARG A 50 -16.45 -7.87 1.53
CA ARG A 50 -16.34 -8.09 2.97
C ARG A 50 -15.46 -7.00 3.57
N ASN A 51 -15.58 -6.80 4.88
CA ASN A 51 -14.72 -5.90 5.64
C ASN A 51 -13.30 -6.48 5.74
N THR A 52 -12.30 -5.68 5.44
CA THR A 52 -10.89 -6.03 5.61
C THR A 52 -10.13 -4.88 6.24
N LEU A 53 -9.04 -5.23 6.92
CA LEU A 53 -8.12 -4.28 7.54
C LEU A 53 -6.71 -4.60 7.08
N ALA A 54 -5.92 -3.60 6.73
CA ALA A 54 -4.51 -3.75 6.42
C ALA A 54 -3.67 -2.74 7.20
N VAL A 55 -2.49 -3.18 7.62
CA VAL A 55 -1.49 -2.33 8.28
C VAL A 55 -0.18 -2.50 7.55
N GLY A 56 0.54 -1.40 7.35
CA GLY A 56 1.78 -1.44 6.60
C GLY A 56 2.63 -0.20 6.74
N ILE A 57 3.73 -0.21 6.01
CA ILE A 57 4.59 0.94 5.81
C ILE A 57 4.39 1.45 4.39
N ASP A 58 4.37 2.76 4.20
CA ASP A 58 4.25 3.41 2.90
C ASP A 58 5.34 4.46 2.76
N TYR A 59 6.10 4.39 1.68
CA TYR A 59 7.23 5.27 1.39
C TYR A 59 6.92 6.19 0.23
N ASN A 60 7.12 7.50 0.42
CA ASN A 60 6.97 8.51 -0.61
C ASN A 60 8.28 8.68 -1.40
N ALA A 61 8.36 8.10 -2.59
CA ALA A 61 9.48 8.23 -3.52
C ALA A 61 9.41 9.50 -4.41
N GLY A 62 8.35 10.30 -4.24
CA GLY A 62 8.02 11.46 -5.06
C GLY A 62 8.82 12.74 -4.84
N ARG A 63 8.55 13.72 -5.71
CA ARG A 63 8.91 15.14 -5.57
C ARG A 63 7.62 15.96 -5.36
N GLN A 64 7.73 17.20 -4.87
CA GLN A 64 6.62 17.97 -4.29
C GLN A 64 5.32 17.99 -5.12
N ASP A 65 5.40 18.10 -6.44
CA ASP A 65 4.21 18.32 -7.27
C ASP A 65 3.50 17.02 -7.70
N LYS A 66 4.27 15.93 -7.78
CA LYS A 66 3.82 14.60 -8.22
C LYS A 66 4.57 13.54 -7.46
N SER A 67 3.81 12.69 -6.78
CA SER A 67 4.41 11.70 -5.90
C SER A 67 4.04 10.29 -6.28
N ILE A 68 5.05 9.42 -6.20
CA ILE A 68 4.86 7.97 -6.26
C ILE A 68 5.04 7.46 -4.83
N THR A 69 4.09 6.70 -4.33
CA THR A 69 4.22 5.98 -3.06
C THR A 69 4.33 4.49 -3.32
N ILE A 70 5.12 3.82 -2.49
CA ILE A 70 5.31 2.36 -2.52
C ILE A 70 5.23 1.89 -1.09
N GLY A 71 4.30 0.97 -0.83
CA GLY A 71 4.11 0.43 0.50
C GLY A 71 3.92 -1.08 0.54
N ALA A 72 4.28 -1.65 1.69
CA ALA A 72 4.15 -3.06 2.00
C ALA A 72 3.19 -3.21 3.18
N PHE A 73 2.18 -4.06 3.02
CA PHE A 73 1.05 -4.19 3.92
C PHE A 73 0.78 -5.66 4.26
N GLY A 74 0.25 -5.90 5.45
CA GLY A 74 -0.41 -7.15 5.82
C GLY A 74 -1.91 -6.91 5.93
N ARG A 75 -2.72 -7.59 5.11
CA ARG A 75 -4.18 -7.52 5.14
C ARG A 75 -4.77 -8.70 5.90
N TYR A 76 -5.67 -8.40 6.82
CA TYR A 76 -6.48 -9.33 7.58
C TYR A 76 -7.96 -9.26 7.14
N PHE A 77 -8.60 -10.42 7.03
CA PHE A 77 -10.05 -10.53 6.82
C PHE A 77 -10.59 -11.91 7.21
N ARG A 78 -11.91 -11.99 7.41
CA ARG A 78 -12.65 -13.24 7.58
C ARG A 78 -13.10 -13.78 6.21
N GLY A 79 -12.64 -14.97 5.83
CA GLY A 79 -12.95 -15.62 4.55
C GLY A 79 -14.39 -16.14 4.44
N LYS A 80 -14.80 -16.59 3.24
CA LYS A 80 -16.13 -17.22 3.03
C LYS A 80 -16.29 -18.54 3.80
N ASP A 81 -15.17 -19.20 4.05
CA ASP A 81 -15.04 -20.40 4.86
C ASP A 81 -15.11 -20.13 6.37
N SER A 82 -15.41 -18.89 6.78
CA SER A 82 -15.41 -18.44 8.17
C SER A 82 -14.04 -18.55 8.86
N LYS A 83 -12.95 -18.71 8.11
CA LYS A 83 -11.59 -18.71 8.65
C LYS A 83 -10.97 -17.33 8.57
N ASP A 84 -9.99 -17.09 9.42
CA ASP A 84 -9.18 -15.89 9.40
C ASP A 84 -8.08 -16.00 8.35
N HIS A 85 -7.92 -14.98 7.53
CA HIS A 85 -6.90 -14.91 6.50
C HIS A 85 -6.02 -13.70 6.75
N PHE A 86 -4.71 -13.91 6.62
CA PHE A 86 -3.71 -12.86 6.62
C PHE A 86 -2.88 -12.97 5.33
N ILE A 87 -2.79 -11.90 4.55
CA ILE A 87 -2.07 -11.91 3.27
C ILE A 87 -1.14 -10.70 3.14
N PRO A 88 0.08 -10.89 2.63
CA PRO A 88 0.98 -9.79 2.33
C PRO A 88 0.59 -9.12 1.01
N GLU A 89 0.69 -7.81 0.95
CA GLU A 89 0.32 -6.98 -0.19
C GLU A 89 1.34 -5.87 -0.44
N LEU A 90 1.48 -5.49 -1.71
CA LEU A 90 2.15 -4.25 -2.12
C LEU A 90 1.10 -3.26 -2.61
N LYS A 91 1.30 -1.98 -2.29
CA LYS A 91 0.51 -0.88 -2.80
C LYS A 91 1.45 0.09 -3.49
N VAL A 92 1.14 0.46 -4.72
CA VAL A 92 1.82 1.53 -5.44
C VAL A 92 0.79 2.61 -5.74
N GLY A 93 1.08 3.85 -5.36
CA GLY A 93 0.22 5.01 -5.58
C GLY A 93 0.92 6.07 -6.40
N TYR A 94 0.15 6.80 -7.20
CA TYR A 94 0.52 8.04 -7.85
C TYR A 94 -0.43 9.13 -7.36
N TYR A 95 0.13 10.23 -6.87
CA TYR A 95 -0.59 11.39 -6.34
C TYR A 95 -0.28 12.60 -7.21
N ASP A 96 -1.34 13.34 -7.54
CA ASP A 96 -1.29 14.59 -8.29
C ASP A 96 -2.27 15.56 -7.64
N GLY A 97 -1.73 16.54 -6.90
CA GLY A 97 -2.52 17.37 -6.00
C GLY A 97 -3.33 16.53 -5.00
N GLY A 98 -4.63 16.78 -4.89
CA GLY A 98 -5.53 16.02 -4.01
C GLY A 98 -6.00 14.67 -4.56
N GLY A 99 -5.78 14.39 -5.84
CA GLY A 99 -6.19 13.14 -6.48
C GLY A 99 -5.13 12.05 -6.35
N TYR A 100 -5.57 10.78 -6.35
CA TYR A 100 -4.64 9.67 -6.41
C TYR A 100 -5.18 8.49 -7.22
N ALA A 101 -4.27 7.80 -7.90
CA ALA A 101 -4.53 6.52 -8.57
C ALA A 101 -3.48 5.52 -8.09
N GLY A 102 -3.79 4.23 -8.09
CA GLY A 102 -2.85 3.24 -7.60
C GLY A 102 -3.23 1.82 -7.93
N LEU A 103 -2.35 0.91 -7.53
CA LEU A 103 -2.50 -0.52 -7.69
C LEU A 103 -2.18 -1.20 -6.37
N VAL A 104 -3.03 -2.14 -5.97
CA VAL A 104 -2.77 -3.09 -4.87
C VAL A 104 -2.55 -4.47 -5.48
N VAL A 105 -1.47 -5.13 -5.08
CA VAL A 105 -1.12 -6.47 -5.56
C VAL A 105 -0.87 -7.36 -4.35
N SER A 106 -1.44 -8.56 -4.36
CA SER A 106 -1.13 -9.59 -3.37
C SER A 106 -1.01 -10.97 -4.01
N THR A 107 -0.72 -11.97 -3.20
CA THR A 107 -0.75 -13.38 -3.65
C THR A 107 -2.16 -13.89 -3.98
N LYS A 108 -3.21 -13.12 -3.68
CA LYS A 108 -4.62 -13.52 -3.82
C LYS A 108 -5.41 -12.67 -4.81
N HIS A 109 -5.05 -11.40 -4.98
CA HIS A 109 -5.79 -10.48 -5.84
C HIS A 109 -4.92 -9.35 -6.37
N PHE A 110 -5.47 -8.64 -7.34
CA PHE A 110 -4.99 -7.36 -7.84
C PHE A 110 -6.15 -6.38 -7.86
N SER A 111 -5.91 -5.13 -7.47
CA SER A 111 -6.93 -4.10 -7.44
C SER A 111 -6.37 -2.76 -7.95
N PRO A 112 -6.78 -2.29 -9.14
CA PRO A 112 -6.66 -0.88 -9.46
C PRO A 112 -7.58 -0.06 -8.56
N ILE A 113 -7.04 1.03 -8.03
CA ILE A 113 -7.72 1.93 -7.12
C ILE A 113 -7.57 3.38 -7.59
N VAL A 114 -8.58 4.19 -7.32
CA VAL A 114 -8.60 5.63 -7.56
C VAL A 114 -9.29 6.32 -6.40
N GLY A 115 -8.89 7.54 -6.09
CA GLY A 115 -9.46 8.26 -4.97
C GLY A 115 -8.91 9.65 -4.80
N PHE A 116 -9.10 10.17 -3.60
CA PHE A 116 -8.66 11.50 -3.22
C PHE A 116 -8.13 11.48 -1.78
N SER A 117 -7.30 12.45 -1.49
CA SER A 117 -6.67 12.61 -0.19
C SER A 117 -7.31 13.77 0.55
N PHE A 118 -7.74 13.50 1.78
CA PHE A 118 -8.31 14.46 2.71
C PHE A 118 -7.28 14.77 3.80
N LEU A 119 -7.06 16.05 4.08
CA LEU A 119 -6.13 16.53 5.12
C LEU A 119 -4.69 15.96 5.00
N LYS A 120 -4.26 15.54 3.80
CA LYS A 120 -2.94 14.94 3.48
C LYS A 120 -2.64 13.58 4.13
N PHE A 121 -3.21 13.26 5.28
CA PHE A 121 -2.95 12.00 5.97
C PHE A 121 -4.00 10.92 5.69
N MET A 122 -5.20 11.31 5.26
CA MET A 122 -6.30 10.38 5.00
C MET A 122 -6.53 10.26 3.50
N ASN A 123 -6.74 9.05 2.99
CA ASN A 123 -7.19 8.85 1.61
C ASN A 123 -8.51 8.10 1.62
N VAL A 124 -9.45 8.54 0.78
CA VAL A 124 -10.70 7.84 0.50
C VAL A 124 -10.63 7.35 -0.93
N TYR A 125 -11.00 6.10 -1.17
CA TYR A 125 -10.80 5.49 -2.47
C TYR A 125 -11.80 4.42 -2.84
N GLY A 126 -11.97 4.26 -4.15
CA GLY A 126 -12.70 3.19 -4.79
C GLY A 126 -11.77 2.34 -5.66
N GLY A 127 -12.22 1.15 -6.05
CA GLY A 127 -11.48 0.29 -6.95
C GLY A 127 -12.25 -0.97 -7.32
N TYR A 128 -11.57 -1.89 -7.99
CA TYR A 128 -12.15 -3.19 -8.35
C TYR A 128 -11.14 -4.33 -8.17
N SER A 129 -11.44 -5.23 -7.26
CA SER A 129 -10.59 -6.39 -6.96
C SER A 129 -10.83 -7.54 -7.93
N ILE A 130 -9.76 -7.91 -8.64
CA ILE A 130 -9.67 -9.08 -9.52
C ILE A 130 -8.95 -10.20 -8.75
N PRO A 131 -9.66 -11.26 -8.32
CA PRO A 131 -9.05 -12.37 -7.61
C PRO A 131 -8.24 -13.25 -8.57
N PHE A 132 -7.11 -13.75 -8.09
CA PHE A 132 -6.33 -14.80 -8.75
C PHE A 132 -6.41 -16.13 -7.99
N ASP A 133 -6.97 -16.12 -6.79
CA ASP A 133 -7.18 -17.29 -5.98
C ASP A 133 -8.50 -18.00 -6.33
N SER A 134 -8.55 -19.30 -6.06
CA SER A 134 -9.73 -20.14 -6.29
C SER A 134 -10.89 -19.77 -5.38
N GLU A 135 -10.59 -19.32 -4.15
CA GLU A 135 -11.57 -18.98 -3.12
C GLU A 135 -12.32 -17.68 -3.43
N LYS A 136 -11.69 -16.77 -4.20
CA LYS A 136 -12.28 -15.49 -4.62
C LYS A 136 -12.84 -14.72 -3.42
N ASN A 137 -12.08 -14.70 -2.31
CA ASN A 137 -12.47 -14.02 -1.08
C ASN A 137 -12.48 -12.49 -1.27
N LEU A 138 -11.56 -11.97 -2.08
CA LEU A 138 -11.39 -10.56 -2.39
C LEU A 138 -11.78 -10.31 -3.86
N LYS A 139 -13.07 -10.17 -4.13
CA LYS A 139 -13.59 -9.96 -5.50
C LYS A 139 -14.62 -8.85 -5.52
N GLY A 140 -14.55 -7.99 -6.53
CA GLY A 140 -15.57 -7.01 -6.85
C GLY A 140 -15.17 -5.59 -6.47
N PHE A 141 -16.14 -4.69 -6.48
CA PHE A 141 -15.93 -3.29 -6.13
C PHE A 141 -15.40 -3.15 -4.71
N SER A 142 -14.43 -2.26 -4.55
CA SER A 142 -13.82 -1.91 -3.28
C SER A 142 -14.07 -0.45 -2.95
N ILE A 143 -14.40 -0.15 -1.69
CA ILE A 143 -14.38 1.21 -1.14
C ILE A 143 -13.56 1.17 0.14
N GLY A 144 -12.64 2.12 0.30
CA GLY A 144 -11.72 2.12 1.42
C GLY A 144 -11.30 3.50 1.91
N VAL A 145 -10.78 3.50 3.12
CA VAL A 145 -10.17 4.64 3.78
C VAL A 145 -8.81 4.21 4.32
N SER A 146 -7.78 5.01 4.06
CA SER A 146 -6.46 4.80 4.64
C SER A 146 -6.02 6.02 5.44
N ILE A 147 -5.51 5.81 6.65
CA ILE A 147 -4.88 6.81 7.51
C ILE A 147 -3.37 6.54 7.51
N ASN A 148 -2.57 7.55 7.18
CA ASN A 148 -1.13 7.46 7.06
C ASN A 148 -0.48 8.40 8.08
N ILE A 149 0.30 7.85 8.99
CA ILE A 149 0.97 8.55 10.09
C ILE A 149 2.47 8.56 9.80
N GLY A 150 3.04 9.74 9.53
CA GLY A 150 4.48 9.90 9.29
C GLY A 150 5.31 9.40 10.48
N LEU A 151 6.43 8.74 10.19
CA LEU A 151 7.30 8.15 11.23
C LEU A 151 8.11 9.19 12.01
N THR A 152 8.16 10.44 11.55
CA THR A 152 8.92 11.52 12.19
C THR A 152 8.05 12.77 12.37
N GLN A 153 8.38 13.61 13.35
CA GLN A 153 7.66 14.87 13.62
C GLN A 153 7.73 15.87 12.46
N ILE A 154 8.78 15.78 11.63
CA ILE A 154 9.01 16.62 10.44
C ILE A 154 8.89 15.75 9.18
N SER A 155 7.89 14.86 9.15
CA SER A 155 7.75 13.89 8.06
C SER A 155 7.48 14.59 6.73
N LYS A 156 8.37 14.33 5.77
CA LYS A 156 8.25 14.69 4.35
C LYS A 156 7.33 13.73 3.58
N TYR A 157 6.74 12.73 4.24
CA TYR A 157 5.76 11.83 3.60
C TYR A 157 4.59 12.61 3.00
N TYR A 158 4.14 13.68 3.68
CA TYR A 158 3.02 14.52 3.25
C TYR A 158 3.37 15.58 2.20
N ASP A 159 4.65 15.67 1.79
CA ASP A 159 5.10 16.62 0.76
C ASP A 159 4.52 16.31 -0.62
N LYS A 160 3.80 15.19 -0.78
CA LYS A 160 3.03 14.83 -1.97
C LYS A 160 1.80 15.72 -2.27
N PHE A 161 1.50 16.68 -1.40
CA PHE A 161 0.30 17.52 -1.50
C PHE A 161 0.63 19.02 -1.53
N THR A 162 0.84 19.55 -2.72
CA THR A 162 0.78 21.00 -2.99
C THR A 162 -0.53 21.33 -3.67
N PHE A 163 -1.47 21.94 -2.94
CA PHE A 163 -2.56 22.65 -3.60
C PHE A 163 -1.95 23.92 -4.19
N LYS A 164 -1.75 23.95 -5.50
CA LYS A 164 -1.53 25.20 -6.21
C LYS A 164 -2.89 25.88 -6.28
N LEU A 165 -3.15 26.86 -5.41
CA LEU A 165 -4.21 27.83 -5.65
C LEU A 165 -3.85 28.54 -6.95
N MET A 166 -4.64 28.29 -7.98
CA MET A 166 -4.54 28.95 -9.27
C MET A 166 -5.37 30.23 -9.22
#